data_AF-A0A0V0H8U1-F1
#
_entry.id   AF-A0A0V0H8U1-F1
#
_cell.length_a   1.000
_cell.length_b   1.000
_cell.length_c   1.000
_cell.angle_alpha   90.00
_cell.angle_beta   90.00
_cell.angle_gamma   90.00
#
_symmetry.space_group_name_H-M   'P 1'
#
loop_
_entity.id
_entity.type
_entity.pdbx_description
1 polymer ?
#
loop_
_entity_poly.entity_id
_entity_poly.type
_entity_poly.pdbx_seq_one_letter_code
_entity_poly.pdbx_strand_id
1 'polypeptide(L)'
;MENKVATIYKNQLQEYTQKVGKRLPIYQSFNEDSENFPKHRAKVLVDGVEYISKMTHSTKKQTEQKVAKITCESIFHEESEVESFPFLYEDPTLRKSILNEFVIKKKMKPTYNMISQEKGQSPIFIFHFAFGGKTYIGEEAGNKKLAEHLAARTAIKLLLETNADTLSPIIMSKVNSDDYFPKCSGNLQGESSSRHKRNANTNNERRNKKRRFGN
;
A
#
# COMPACT_ATOMS: atom_id res chain seq x y z
N MET A 1 -26.31 7.11 -11.77
CA MET A 1 -26.07 8.10 -10.69
C MET A 1 -24.58 8.04 -10.30
N GLU A 2 -23.73 8.91 -10.84
CA GLU A 2 -22.30 8.90 -10.53
C GLU A 2 -21.90 10.07 -9.62
N ASN A 3 -21.88 9.87 -8.30
CA ASN A 3 -21.46 10.90 -7.35
C ASN A 3 -20.92 10.30 -6.03
N LYS A 4 -19.72 9.69 -6.08
CA LYS A 4 -18.92 9.41 -4.85
C LYS A 4 -17.40 9.26 -5.00
N VAL A 5 -16.84 9.36 -6.23
CA VAL A 5 -15.39 9.16 -6.51
C VAL A 5 -14.57 10.46 -6.40
N ALA A 6 -15.18 11.57 -5.99
CA ALA A 6 -14.69 12.94 -6.27
C ALA A 6 -13.46 13.43 -5.46
N THR A 7 -12.87 12.59 -4.60
CA THR A 7 -11.77 12.95 -3.68
C THR A 7 -10.64 11.93 -3.59
N ILE A 8 -10.83 10.67 -4.00
CA ILE A 8 -9.97 9.54 -3.57
C ILE A 8 -8.50 9.70 -4.02
N TYR A 9 -8.22 9.87 -5.31
CA TYR A 9 -6.83 9.78 -5.81
C TYR A 9 -5.96 10.97 -5.40
N LYS A 10 -6.51 12.20 -5.36
CA LYS A 10 -5.75 13.36 -4.84
C LYS A 10 -5.34 13.18 -3.37
N ASN A 11 -6.22 12.60 -2.55
CA ASN A 11 -5.92 12.29 -1.15
C ASN A 11 -4.86 11.21 -1.03
N GLN A 12 -5.02 10.07 -1.74
CA GLN A 12 -4.04 8.98 -1.74
C GLN A 12 -2.62 9.43 -2.13
N LEU A 13 -2.49 10.30 -3.15
CA LEU A 13 -1.19 10.82 -3.58
C LEU A 13 -0.56 11.76 -2.54
N GLN A 14 -1.40 12.50 -1.80
CA GLN A 14 -0.95 13.35 -0.69
C GLN A 14 -0.55 12.51 0.53
N GLU A 15 -1.34 11.51 0.91
CA GLU A 15 -1.06 10.57 2.00
C GLU A 15 0.22 9.77 1.73
N TYR A 16 0.41 9.30 0.49
CA TYR A 16 1.65 8.67 0.03
C TYR A 16 2.86 9.59 0.22
N THR A 17 2.86 10.77 -0.41
CA THR A 17 4.01 11.69 -0.37
C THR A 17 4.37 12.10 1.06
N GLN A 18 3.38 12.35 1.91
CA GLN A 18 3.59 12.61 3.34
C GLN A 18 4.20 11.41 4.06
N LYS A 19 3.69 10.18 3.84
CA LYS A 19 4.20 8.94 4.47
C LYS A 19 5.65 8.65 4.09
N VAL A 20 6.06 8.92 2.85
CA VAL A 20 7.44 8.68 2.38
C VAL A 20 8.37 9.92 2.50
N GLY A 21 7.93 10.99 3.16
CA GLY A 21 8.73 12.20 3.40
C GLY A 21 9.03 13.04 2.15
N LYS A 22 8.34 12.79 1.03
CA LYS A 22 8.47 13.54 -0.23
C LYS A 22 7.72 14.88 -0.16
N ARG A 23 8.06 15.81 -1.07
CA ARG A 23 7.32 17.07 -1.23
C ARG A 23 5.88 16.80 -1.67
N LEU A 24 4.94 17.62 -1.19
CA LEU A 24 3.52 17.50 -1.52
C LEU A 24 3.26 17.68 -3.04
N PRO A 25 2.25 17.01 -3.63
CA PRO A 25 2.00 17.06 -5.08
C PRO A 25 1.54 18.45 -5.52
N ILE A 26 2.22 19.04 -6.52
CA ILE A 26 1.88 20.36 -7.05
C ILE A 26 1.05 20.20 -8.32
N TYR A 27 -0.22 20.60 -8.29
CA TYR A 27 -1.14 20.52 -9.43
C TYR A 27 -1.16 21.83 -10.23
N GLN A 28 -1.17 21.73 -11.56
CA GLN A 28 -1.40 22.86 -12.47
C GLN A 28 -2.46 22.49 -13.52
N SER A 29 -3.59 23.21 -13.51
CA SER A 29 -4.73 22.99 -14.40
C SER A 29 -4.84 24.08 -15.46
N PHE A 30 -4.74 23.69 -16.73
CA PHE A 30 -4.76 24.55 -17.90
C PHE A 30 -6.04 24.37 -18.71
N ASN A 31 -6.50 25.46 -19.34
CA ASN A 31 -7.59 25.42 -20.31
C ASN A 31 -6.99 25.13 -21.69
N GLU A 32 -7.73 24.43 -22.54
CA GLU A 32 -7.43 24.36 -23.98
C GLU A 32 -8.49 25.12 -24.74
N ASP A 33 -8.05 26.09 -25.56
CA ASP A 33 -8.94 26.97 -26.29
C ASP A 33 -9.76 26.16 -27.31
N SER A 34 -11.08 26.31 -27.20
CA SER A 34 -12.05 25.39 -27.79
C SER A 34 -13.39 26.11 -27.89
N GLU A 35 -13.61 26.73 -29.05
CA GLU A 35 -14.63 27.77 -29.32
C GLU A 35 -16.04 27.43 -28.83
N ASN A 36 -16.40 26.15 -28.79
CA ASN A 36 -17.75 25.68 -28.47
C ASN A 36 -17.90 25.12 -27.04
N PHE A 37 -16.82 24.65 -26.39
CA PHE A 37 -16.91 23.94 -25.10
C PHE A 37 -15.63 24.05 -24.28
N PRO A 38 -15.71 24.32 -22.95
CA PRO A 38 -14.55 24.29 -22.06
C PRO A 38 -13.86 22.92 -22.07
N LYS A 39 -12.61 22.90 -22.52
CA LYS A 39 -11.69 21.78 -22.36
C LYS A 39 -10.63 22.18 -21.35
N HIS A 40 -10.35 21.29 -20.41
CA HIS A 40 -9.23 21.44 -19.49
C HIS A 40 -8.30 20.24 -19.62
N ARG A 41 -7.03 20.45 -19.28
CA ARG A 41 -6.08 19.41 -18.89
C ARG A 41 -5.44 19.78 -17.55
N ALA A 42 -4.77 18.84 -16.91
CA ALA A 42 -3.97 19.10 -15.72
C ALA A 42 -2.65 18.33 -15.79
N LYS A 43 -1.62 18.91 -15.16
CA LYS A 43 -0.42 18.20 -14.77
C LYS A 43 -0.27 18.17 -13.25
N VAL A 44 0.48 17.21 -12.74
CA VAL A 44 0.95 17.18 -11.35
C VAL A 44 2.44 16.88 -11.32
N LEU A 45 3.17 17.63 -10.50
CA LEU A 45 4.57 17.41 -10.19
C LEU A 45 4.67 16.64 -8.87
N VAL A 46 5.33 15.48 -8.89
CA VAL A 46 5.65 14.65 -7.71
C VAL A 46 7.11 14.24 -7.81
N ASP A 47 7.88 14.45 -6.75
CA ASP A 47 9.29 14.01 -6.64
C ASP A 47 10.24 14.50 -7.77
N GLY A 48 9.86 15.57 -8.47
CA GLY A 48 10.60 16.09 -9.64
C GLY A 48 10.07 15.59 -11.00
N VAL A 49 9.17 14.60 -11.02
CA VAL A 49 8.56 14.04 -12.22
C VAL A 49 7.20 14.71 -12.50
N GLU A 50 6.98 15.11 -13.76
CA GLU A 50 5.70 15.68 -14.21
C GLU A 50 4.83 14.65 -14.93
N TYR A 51 3.61 14.44 -14.41
CA TYR A 51 2.59 13.58 -15.02
C TYR A 51 1.48 14.47 -15.61
N ILE A 52 0.96 14.12 -16.79
CA ILE A 52 0.00 14.95 -17.55
C ILE A 52 -1.26 14.14 -17.91
N SER A 53 -2.44 14.75 -17.78
CA SER A 53 -3.71 14.12 -18.19
C SER A 53 -3.77 13.89 -19.70
N LYS A 54 -3.79 12.62 -20.13
CA LYS A 54 -3.80 12.20 -21.55
C LYS A 54 -5.05 12.67 -22.33
N MET A 55 -6.15 13.00 -21.65
CA MET A 55 -7.40 13.47 -22.26
C MET A 55 -7.86 14.78 -21.65
N THR A 56 -8.61 15.56 -22.44
CA THR A 56 -9.33 16.74 -21.96
C THR A 56 -10.61 16.37 -21.21
N HIS A 57 -10.96 17.11 -20.16
CA HIS A 57 -12.26 16.98 -19.48
C HIS A 57 -12.92 18.34 -19.28
N SER A 58 -14.24 18.35 -19.06
CA SER A 58 -15.06 19.57 -18.99
C SER A 58 -14.96 20.33 -17.66
N THR A 59 -14.21 19.81 -16.67
CA THR A 59 -13.93 20.52 -15.42
C THR A 59 -12.50 20.27 -14.92
N LYS A 60 -11.87 21.31 -14.33
CA LYS A 60 -10.54 21.21 -13.69
C LYS A 60 -10.48 20.15 -12.58
N LYS A 61 -11.59 19.93 -11.87
CA LYS A 61 -11.68 18.88 -10.83
C LYS A 61 -11.56 17.47 -11.41
N GLN A 62 -12.11 17.22 -12.60
CA GLN A 62 -11.98 15.92 -13.29
C GLN A 62 -10.56 15.71 -13.81
N THR A 63 -9.93 16.73 -14.42
CA THR A 63 -8.54 16.61 -14.90
C THR A 63 -7.56 16.37 -13.77
N GLU A 64 -7.71 17.05 -12.64
CA GLU A 64 -6.86 16.86 -11.46
C GLU A 64 -7.03 15.46 -10.85
N GLN A 65 -8.25 14.93 -10.74
CA GLN A 65 -8.45 13.55 -10.27
C GLN A 65 -7.94 12.51 -11.29
N LYS A 66 -8.02 12.78 -12.59
CA LYS A 66 -7.53 11.88 -13.64
C LYS A 66 -6.00 11.85 -13.71
N VAL A 67 -5.33 12.99 -13.56
CA VAL A 67 -3.86 13.03 -13.48
C VAL A 67 -3.35 12.50 -12.15
N ALA A 68 -4.04 12.76 -11.03
CA ALA A 68 -3.74 12.12 -9.74
C ALA A 68 -3.84 10.59 -9.85
N LYS A 69 -4.91 10.07 -10.47
CA LYS A 69 -5.06 8.64 -10.71
C LYS A 69 -3.89 8.08 -11.53
N ILE A 70 -3.56 8.67 -12.68
CA ILE A 70 -2.43 8.23 -13.53
C ILE A 70 -1.11 8.24 -12.73
N THR A 71 -0.91 9.25 -11.88
CA THR A 71 0.30 9.40 -11.06
C THR A 71 0.39 8.34 -9.97
N CYS A 72 -0.71 8.04 -9.28
CA CYS A 72 -0.80 6.90 -8.36
C CYS A 72 -0.53 5.59 -9.09
N GLU A 73 -1.15 5.36 -10.26
CA GLU A 73 -0.93 4.14 -11.05
C GLU A 73 0.54 4.00 -11.51
N SER A 74 1.21 5.08 -11.90
CA SER A 74 2.65 5.08 -12.23
C SER A 74 3.51 4.81 -11.01
N ILE A 75 3.39 5.60 -9.94
CA ILE A 75 4.24 5.48 -8.74
C ILE A 75 4.06 4.10 -8.08
N PHE A 76 2.83 3.62 -7.93
CA PHE A 76 2.58 2.31 -7.33
C PHE A 76 2.99 1.14 -8.25
N HIS A 77 3.14 1.36 -9.56
CA HIS A 77 3.71 0.38 -10.50
C HIS A 77 5.24 0.40 -10.50
N GLU A 78 5.87 1.57 -10.43
CA GLU A 78 7.32 1.73 -10.30
C GLU A 78 7.81 1.14 -8.96
N GLU A 79 7.08 1.36 -7.85
CA GLU A 79 7.33 0.69 -6.57
C GLU A 79 6.99 -0.82 -6.60
N SER A 80 6.14 -1.28 -7.55
CA SER A 80 5.75 -2.70 -7.64
C SER A 80 6.91 -3.60 -8.09
N GLU A 81 7.75 -3.15 -9.03
CA GLU A 81 8.81 -4.00 -9.61
C GLU A 81 9.90 -4.35 -8.58
N VAL A 82 9.94 -3.64 -7.45
CA VAL A 82 10.81 -3.95 -6.30
C VAL A 82 10.03 -4.57 -5.14
N GLU A 83 8.82 -4.09 -4.84
CA GLU A 83 8.15 -4.26 -3.55
C GLU A 83 6.65 -4.67 -3.60
N SER A 84 6.09 -5.05 -4.78
CA SER A 84 4.63 -5.18 -5.06
C SER A 84 3.76 -5.92 -4.03
N PHE A 85 4.32 -6.79 -3.19
CA PHE A 85 3.55 -7.72 -2.37
C PHE A 85 4.17 -7.90 -0.96
N PRO A 86 3.93 -6.97 -0.01
CA PRO A 86 4.48 -7.06 1.35
C PRO A 86 4.18 -8.38 2.07
N PHE A 87 2.99 -8.94 1.87
CA PHE A 87 2.57 -10.23 2.45
C PHE A 87 3.38 -11.43 1.91
N LEU A 88 4.04 -11.35 0.74
CA LEU A 88 4.99 -12.38 0.27
C LEU A 88 6.28 -12.37 1.08
N TYR A 89 6.54 -11.30 1.82
CA TYR A 89 7.66 -11.20 2.74
C TYR A 89 7.24 -11.67 4.14
N GLU A 90 5.97 -11.52 4.52
CA GLU A 90 5.46 -11.89 5.85
C GLU A 90 4.93 -13.34 5.97
N ASP A 91 4.42 -13.99 4.91
CA ASP A 91 3.91 -15.37 4.98
C ASP A 91 4.70 -16.41 4.16
N PRO A 92 5.62 -17.10 4.83
CA PRO A 92 6.46 -18.98 4.16
C PRO A 92 5.56 -20.19 4.21
N THR A 93 4.25 -19.98 4.32
CA THR A 93 3.28 -20.95 3.78
C THR A 93 2.93 -20.52 2.35
N LEU A 94 2.53 -19.26 2.17
CA LEU A 94 2.24 -18.64 0.87
C LEU A 94 3.46 -18.61 -0.07
N ARG A 95 4.64 -18.16 0.39
CA ARG A 95 5.89 -18.20 -0.42
C ARG A 95 6.15 -19.59 -1.02
N LYS A 96 5.94 -20.65 -0.24
CA LYS A 96 6.16 -22.04 -0.67
C LYS A 96 5.06 -22.51 -1.62
N SER A 97 3.80 -22.16 -1.36
CA SER A 97 2.68 -22.51 -2.25
C SER A 97 2.87 -21.93 -3.65
N ILE A 98 3.30 -20.67 -3.76
CA ILE A 98 3.57 -19.99 -5.04
C ILE A 98 4.70 -20.68 -5.82
N LEU A 99 5.85 -20.94 -5.16
CA LEU A 99 6.97 -21.63 -5.81
C LEU A 99 6.60 -23.05 -6.24
N ASN A 100 5.82 -23.78 -5.43
CA ASN A 100 5.35 -25.13 -5.76
C ASN A 100 4.38 -25.13 -6.95
N GLU A 101 3.43 -24.21 -7.03
CA GLU A 101 2.53 -24.09 -8.19
C GLU A 101 3.27 -23.65 -9.45
N PHE A 102 4.27 -22.78 -9.34
CA PHE A 102 5.13 -22.41 -10.46
C PHE A 102 5.94 -23.60 -10.99
N VAL A 103 6.54 -24.38 -10.08
CA VAL A 103 7.22 -25.65 -10.38
C VAL A 103 6.30 -26.61 -11.13
N ILE A 104 5.07 -26.82 -10.63
CA ILE A 104 4.07 -27.72 -11.24
C ILE A 104 3.67 -27.20 -12.63
N LYS A 105 3.37 -25.91 -12.77
CA LYS A 105 2.91 -25.28 -14.03
C LYS A 105 3.97 -25.32 -15.13
N LYS A 106 5.25 -25.14 -14.77
CA LYS A 106 6.39 -25.28 -15.69
C LYS A 106 6.85 -26.74 -15.90
N LYS A 107 6.37 -27.71 -15.10
CA LYS A 107 6.65 -29.16 -15.18
C LYS A 107 8.14 -29.56 -15.08
N MET A 108 8.96 -28.77 -14.39
CA MET A 108 10.39 -29.08 -14.18
C MET A 108 10.66 -29.50 -12.73
N LYS A 109 11.65 -30.37 -12.50
CA LYS A 109 12.04 -30.79 -11.14
C LYS A 109 12.93 -29.72 -10.47
N PRO A 110 12.55 -29.17 -9.30
CA PRO A 110 13.42 -28.31 -8.50
C PRO A 110 14.45 -29.13 -7.70
N THR A 111 15.54 -28.48 -7.30
CA THR A 111 16.47 -29.00 -6.28
C THR A 111 16.49 -28.04 -5.09
N TYR A 112 16.45 -28.59 -3.88
CA TYR A 112 16.43 -27.84 -2.63
C TYR A 112 17.63 -28.25 -1.77
N ASN A 113 18.64 -27.38 -1.67
CA ASN A 113 19.86 -27.64 -0.92
C ASN A 113 20.01 -26.64 0.24
N MET A 114 20.42 -27.12 1.40
CA MET A 114 20.76 -26.28 2.54
C MET A 114 22.22 -26.50 2.91
N ILE A 115 22.99 -25.41 2.91
CA ILE A 115 24.36 -25.39 3.41
C ILE A 115 24.33 -24.83 4.83
N SER A 116 25.08 -25.46 5.73
CA SER A 116 25.35 -24.96 7.09
C SER A 116 26.85 -24.76 7.28
N GLN A 117 27.25 -23.63 7.85
CA GLN A 117 28.63 -23.26 8.13
C GLN A 117 28.74 -22.76 9.58
N GLU A 118 29.86 -23.03 10.25
CA GLU A 118 30.13 -22.47 11.57
C GLU A 118 30.86 -21.13 11.43
N LYS A 119 30.31 -20.07 12.03
CA LYS A 119 30.86 -18.70 11.94
C LYS A 119 31.05 -18.16 13.36
N GLY A 120 32.14 -18.60 13.99
CA GLY A 120 32.35 -18.41 15.43
C GLY A 120 31.46 -19.33 16.26
N GLN A 121 30.81 -18.80 17.31
CA GLN A 121 30.02 -19.59 18.26
C GLN A 121 28.58 -19.89 17.79
N SER A 122 28.25 -19.74 16.50
CA SER A 122 26.90 -20.00 15.99
C SER A 122 26.91 -20.51 14.54
N PRO A 123 26.01 -21.44 14.18
CA PRO A 123 25.85 -21.90 12.83
C PRO A 123 25.05 -20.90 11.98
N ILE A 124 25.51 -20.68 10.76
CA ILE A 124 24.78 -19.95 9.72
C ILE A 124 24.29 -20.94 8.67
N PHE A 125 23.09 -20.68 8.16
CA PHE A 125 22.41 -21.49 7.16
C PHE A 125 22.17 -20.65 5.90
N ILE A 126 22.43 -21.24 4.74
CA ILE A 126 22.19 -20.67 3.41
C ILE A 126 21.38 -21.67 2.60
N PHE A 127 20.19 -21.28 2.15
CA PHE A 127 19.33 -22.14 1.33
C PHE A 127 19.48 -21.80 -0.15
N HIS A 128 19.53 -22.85 -0.97
CA HIS A 128 19.72 -22.80 -2.41
C HIS A 128 18.53 -23.53 -3.06
N PHE A 129 17.70 -22.77 -3.76
CA PHE A 129 16.64 -23.29 -4.62
C PHE A 129 17.15 -23.29 -6.06
N ALA A 130 17.32 -24.45 -6.69
CA ALA A 130 17.71 -24.52 -8.10
C ALA A 130 16.51 -24.96 -8.96
N PHE A 131 16.19 -24.17 -9.98
CA PHE A 131 15.06 -24.37 -10.86
C PHE A 131 15.32 -23.77 -12.26
N GLY A 132 14.97 -24.50 -13.32
CA GLY A 132 15.10 -24.01 -14.70
C GLY A 132 16.54 -23.69 -15.13
N GLY A 133 17.53 -24.39 -14.57
CA GLY A 133 18.96 -24.11 -14.81
C GLY A 133 19.54 -22.91 -14.05
N LYS A 134 18.71 -22.18 -13.28
CA LYS A 134 19.15 -21.09 -12.39
C LYS A 134 19.16 -21.53 -10.94
N THR A 135 20.05 -20.97 -10.14
CA THR A 135 20.10 -21.15 -8.68
C THR A 135 19.78 -19.84 -7.98
N TYR A 136 18.74 -19.85 -7.16
CA TYR A 136 18.27 -18.75 -6.33
C TYR A 136 18.77 -18.99 -4.90
N ILE A 137 19.60 -18.07 -4.40
CA ILE A 137 20.31 -18.21 -3.12
C ILE A 137 19.72 -17.22 -2.12
N GLY A 138 19.45 -17.68 -0.90
CA GLY A 138 19.03 -16.83 0.21
C GLY A 138 20.21 -16.18 0.92
N GLU A 139 19.94 -15.08 1.61
CA GLU A 139 20.90 -14.46 2.54
C GLU A 139 21.29 -15.39 3.69
N GLU A 140 22.45 -15.13 4.31
CA GLU A 140 22.90 -15.82 5.52
C GLU A 140 21.89 -15.67 6.67
N ALA A 141 21.42 -16.77 7.26
CA ALA A 141 20.51 -16.74 8.39
C ALA A 141 20.95 -17.65 9.54
N GLY A 142 20.80 -17.17 10.79
CA GLY A 142 21.09 -17.95 12.00
C GLY A 142 20.11 -19.11 12.30
N ASN A 143 19.11 -19.36 11.44
CA ASN A 143 18.28 -20.56 11.55
C ASN A 143 17.75 -21.05 10.19
N LYS A 144 17.47 -22.36 10.12
CA LYS A 144 17.07 -23.06 8.89
C LYS A 144 15.79 -22.51 8.24
N LYS A 145 14.78 -22.16 9.04
CA LYS A 145 13.48 -21.64 8.54
C LYS A 145 13.63 -20.25 7.91
N LEU A 146 14.52 -19.43 8.44
CA LEU A 146 14.82 -18.09 7.91
C LEU A 146 15.71 -18.16 6.66
N ALA A 147 16.67 -19.09 6.58
CA ALA A 147 17.42 -19.32 5.34
C ALA A 147 16.50 -19.72 4.17
N GLU A 148 15.59 -20.66 4.42
CA GLU A 148 14.58 -21.09 3.44
C GLU A 148 13.62 -19.95 3.06
N HIS A 149 13.24 -19.09 4.02
CA HIS A 149 12.46 -17.88 3.77
C HIS A 149 13.15 -16.94 2.79
N LEU A 150 14.40 -16.58 3.07
CA LEU A 150 15.10 -15.53 2.32
C LEU A 150 15.38 -16.02 0.90
N ALA A 151 15.77 -17.29 0.73
CA ALA A 151 15.88 -17.91 -0.59
C ALA A 151 14.55 -17.95 -1.35
N ALA A 152 13.43 -18.24 -0.67
CA ALA A 152 12.11 -18.22 -1.32
C ALA A 152 11.67 -16.80 -1.74
N ARG A 153 12.00 -15.75 -0.94
CA ARG A 153 11.80 -14.34 -1.32
C ARG A 153 12.61 -13.99 -2.57
N THR A 154 13.90 -14.30 -2.57
CA THR A 154 14.80 -14.06 -3.71
C THR A 154 14.36 -14.81 -4.96
N ALA A 155 13.93 -16.07 -4.83
CA ALA A 155 13.42 -16.87 -5.92
C ALA A 155 12.17 -16.25 -6.57
N ILE A 156 11.16 -15.86 -5.78
CA ILE A 156 9.94 -15.24 -6.31
C ILE A 156 10.25 -13.93 -7.03
N LYS A 157 11.14 -13.09 -6.49
CA LYS A 157 11.53 -11.82 -7.13
C LYS A 157 12.20 -12.04 -8.50
N LEU A 158 13.28 -12.83 -8.54
CA LEU A 158 14.03 -13.09 -9.78
C LEU A 158 13.22 -13.93 -10.81
N LEU A 159 12.19 -14.66 -10.36
CA LEU A 159 11.22 -15.30 -11.26
C LEU A 159 10.15 -14.34 -11.77
N LEU A 160 9.75 -13.29 -11.04
CA LEU A 160 8.86 -12.25 -11.56
C LEU A 160 9.52 -11.50 -12.72
N GLU A 161 10.77 -11.07 -12.52
CA GLU A 161 11.61 -10.39 -13.54
C GLU A 161 11.76 -11.17 -14.86
N THR A 162 11.53 -12.50 -14.86
CA THR A 162 11.80 -13.38 -16.01
C THR A 162 10.64 -14.27 -16.46
N ASN A 163 9.57 -14.38 -15.66
CA ASN A 163 8.43 -15.28 -15.88
C ASN A 163 7.09 -14.69 -15.35
N ALA A 164 6.93 -13.36 -15.37
CA ALA A 164 5.72 -12.67 -14.93
C ALA A 164 4.43 -13.24 -15.58
N ASP A 165 4.49 -13.63 -16.85
CA ASP A 165 3.43 -14.31 -17.62
C ASP A 165 2.83 -15.51 -16.88
N THR A 166 3.71 -16.29 -16.23
CA THR A 166 3.37 -17.56 -15.60
C THR A 166 3.10 -17.34 -14.11
N LEU A 167 3.89 -16.48 -13.46
CA LEU A 167 3.97 -16.32 -12.01
C LEU A 167 2.99 -15.29 -11.45
N SER A 168 2.79 -14.13 -12.10
CA SER A 168 1.85 -13.12 -11.59
C SER A 168 0.42 -13.64 -11.46
N PRO A 169 -0.12 -14.47 -12.38
CA PRO A 169 -1.42 -15.12 -12.18
C PRO A 169 -1.46 -16.10 -10.99
N ILE A 170 -0.34 -16.73 -10.61
CA ILE A 170 -0.26 -17.61 -9.43
C ILE A 170 -0.26 -16.77 -8.15
N ILE A 171 0.42 -15.62 -8.13
CA ILE A 171 0.36 -14.72 -6.97
C ILE A 171 -1.07 -14.19 -6.82
N MET A 172 -1.67 -13.67 -7.89
CA MET A 172 -3.03 -13.13 -7.85
C MET A 172 -4.09 -14.16 -7.46
N SER A 173 -3.96 -15.44 -7.83
CA SER A 173 -4.90 -16.48 -7.40
C SER A 173 -4.81 -16.80 -5.90
N LYS A 174 -3.67 -16.54 -5.25
CA LYS A 174 -3.50 -16.67 -3.80
C LYS A 174 -3.94 -15.42 -3.03
N VAL A 175 -3.72 -14.24 -3.60
CA VAL A 175 -4.12 -12.95 -3.01
C VAL A 175 -5.64 -12.78 -2.99
N ASN A 176 -6.33 -13.29 -4.02
CA ASN A 176 -7.78 -13.20 -4.14
C ASN A 176 -8.55 -14.29 -3.34
N SER A 177 -7.90 -14.94 -2.37
CA SER A 177 -8.59 -15.65 -1.29
C SER A 177 -9.03 -14.64 -0.24
N ASP A 178 -10.28 -14.69 0.21
CA ASP A 178 -10.93 -13.66 1.05
C ASP A 178 -10.27 -13.40 2.43
N ASP A 179 -9.22 -14.14 2.78
CA ASP A 179 -8.47 -14.03 4.04
C ASP A 179 -7.40 -12.93 4.05
N TYR A 180 -6.87 -12.52 2.88
CA TYR A 180 -5.62 -11.73 2.81
C TYR A 180 -5.75 -10.22 2.52
N PHE A 181 -6.96 -9.71 2.30
CA PHE A 181 -7.19 -8.27 2.42
C PHE A 181 -7.18 -7.87 3.90
N PRO A 182 -6.41 -6.85 4.31
CA PRO A 182 -6.55 -6.27 5.64
C PRO A 182 -7.99 -5.78 5.82
N LYS A 183 -8.76 -6.49 6.65
CA LYS A 183 -10.12 -6.10 7.01
C LYS A 183 -10.04 -4.75 7.71
N CYS A 184 -10.30 -3.69 6.95
CA CYS A 184 -10.32 -2.32 7.45
C CYS A 184 -11.34 -2.25 8.58
N SER A 185 -10.84 -2.21 9.82
CA SER A 185 -11.63 -2.26 11.06
C SER A 185 -12.35 -0.93 11.27
N GLY A 186 -13.37 -0.71 10.44
CA GLY A 186 -14.31 0.40 10.54
C GLY A 186 -15.16 0.27 11.79
N ASN A 187 -14.58 0.64 12.94
CA ASN A 187 -15.30 0.79 14.21
C ASN A 187 -16.25 1.99 14.12
N LEU A 188 -17.39 1.78 13.45
CA LEU A 188 -18.54 2.67 13.47
C LEU A 188 -19.34 2.47 14.76
N GLN A 189 -18.70 2.85 15.87
CA GLN A 189 -19.35 3.26 17.11
C GLN A 189 -18.82 4.68 17.40
N GLY A 190 -19.57 5.76 17.21
CA GLY A 190 -21.01 5.84 16.94
C GLY A 190 -21.79 6.14 18.21
N GLU A 191 -21.48 7.27 18.86
CA GLU A 191 -22.31 7.85 19.90
C GLU A 191 -22.52 9.34 19.62
N SER A 192 -23.72 9.83 19.92
CA SER A 192 -24.19 11.15 19.52
C SER A 192 -24.54 12.00 20.75
N SER A 193 -24.72 13.30 20.53
CA SER A 193 -25.19 14.28 21.52
C SER A 193 -24.22 14.62 22.67
N SER A 194 -23.57 15.78 22.54
CA SER A 194 -23.49 16.71 23.67
C SER A 194 -23.84 18.13 23.23
N ARG A 195 -24.56 18.87 24.08
CA ARG A 195 -25.15 20.17 23.76
C ARG A 195 -24.13 21.30 23.97
N HIS A 196 -24.07 22.24 23.03
CA HIS A 196 -23.45 23.55 23.28
C HIS A 196 -24.20 24.31 24.39
N LYS A 197 -23.75 24.17 25.65
CA LYS A 197 -24.09 25.12 26.72
C LYS A 197 -23.00 26.17 26.82
N ARG A 198 -23.34 27.41 26.43
CA ARG A 198 -22.50 28.60 26.58
C ARG A 198 -22.24 28.84 28.08
N ASN A 199 -20.98 28.90 28.48
CA ASN A 199 -20.61 29.19 29.85
C ASN A 199 -20.49 30.73 30.01
N ALA A 200 -21.51 31.35 30.60
CA ALA A 200 -21.57 32.79 30.85
C ALA A 200 -21.84 33.01 32.34
N ASN A 201 -20.77 33.07 33.15
CA ASN A 201 -20.85 33.19 34.59
C ASN A 201 -20.67 34.65 35.02
N THR A 202 -21.76 35.43 34.97
CA THR A 202 -21.79 36.82 35.46
C THR A 202 -22.30 36.86 36.90
N ASN A 203 -21.51 37.46 37.78
CA ASN A 203 -21.85 37.68 39.19
C ASN A 203 -23.24 38.28 39.38
N ASN A 204 -23.96 37.85 40.42
CA ASN A 204 -24.73 38.80 41.21
C ASN A 204 -24.72 38.44 42.71
N GLU A 205 -25.00 39.44 43.53
CA GLU A 205 -24.66 39.52 44.94
C GLU A 205 -25.91 39.36 45.85
N ARG A 206 -25.69 39.33 47.17
CA ARG A 206 -26.62 39.76 48.26
C ARG A 206 -27.69 38.80 48.81
N ARG A 207 -27.50 38.51 50.12
CA ARG A 207 -28.46 38.66 51.26
C ARG A 207 -29.66 37.66 51.26
N ASN A 208 -30.08 37.00 52.35
CA ASN A 208 -30.04 37.33 53.78
C ASN A 208 -30.70 36.21 54.62
N LYS A 209 -30.38 36.18 55.92
CA LYS A 209 -31.27 35.84 57.07
C LYS A 209 -31.99 34.46 57.18
N LYS A 210 -31.45 33.70 58.15
CA LYS A 210 -32.06 33.35 59.48
C LYS A 210 -32.95 32.10 59.65
N ARG A 211 -32.56 31.35 60.72
CA ARG A 211 -33.40 30.60 61.69
C ARG A 211 -34.03 29.29 61.15
N ARG A 212 -34.29 28.26 61.98
CA ARG A 212 -33.98 27.95 63.40
C ARG A 212 -34.14 26.43 63.62
N PHE A 213 -33.47 25.88 64.66
CA PHE A 213 -33.75 24.66 65.47
C PHE A 213 -34.53 23.45 64.87
N GLY A 214 -34.21 22.21 65.23
CA GLY A 214 -33.22 21.73 66.21
C GLY A 214 -33.57 20.31 66.71
N ASN A 215 -32.80 19.84 67.69
CA ASN A 215 -32.78 18.48 68.27
C ASN A 215 -32.37 17.38 67.27
#